data_AF-A0A7C1UQ86-F1
#
_entry.id   AF-A0A7C1UQ86-F1
#
_cell.length_a   1.000
_cell.length_b   1.000
_cell.length_c   1.000
_cell.angle_alpha   90.00
_cell.angle_beta   90.00
_cell.angle_gamma   90.00
#
_symmetry.space_group_name_H-M   'P 1'
#
loop_
_entity.id
_entity.type
_entity.pdbx_description
1 polymer ?
#
loop_
_entity_poly.entity_id
_entity_poly.type
_entity_poly.pdbx_seq_one_letter_code
_entity_poly.pdbx_strand_id
1 'polypeptide(L)'
;MQHVSVQKNSQQNWGNIPMNSYFSEAGLFLIDVFFSFFILMVMLRFILQWVRADFYNPISQFIVKLTNPVLKPFRRLIPGLAGIDMASIVLMLTLKFIAVLLTFALSGLPLHILIVLILSITGLIKLALYVFIFAIIIMAVASWIAPGAHSPVLGLIDQIIAPLMRPIQRWIKPVSGMDFSPLIALLILNLIIIAVPHLQNGLLSLFK
;
A
#
# COMPACT_ATOMS: atom_id res chain seq x y z
N MET A 1 -29.92 50.63 18.05
CA MET A 1 -30.54 49.33 18.35
C MET A 1 -30.51 48.40 17.12
N GLN A 2 -29.33 47.95 16.66
CA GLN A 2 -29.20 47.08 15.45
C GLN A 2 -28.14 45.96 15.58
N HIS A 3 -27.57 45.72 16.76
CA HIS A 3 -26.42 44.82 16.91
C HIS A 3 -26.74 43.36 17.31
N VAL A 4 -28.01 42.91 17.25
CA VAL A 4 -28.40 41.59 17.81
C VAL A 4 -28.80 40.54 16.73
N SER A 5 -28.89 40.89 15.45
CA SER A 5 -29.43 39.99 14.42
C SER A 5 -28.42 39.02 13.79
N VAL A 6 -27.10 39.16 14.01
CA VAL A 6 -26.09 38.36 13.28
C VAL A 6 -25.86 36.97 13.89
N GLN A 7 -26.10 36.76 15.19
CA GLN A 7 -25.76 35.49 15.86
C GLN A 7 -26.81 34.37 15.76
N LYS A 8 -28.03 34.63 15.26
CA LYS A 8 -29.07 33.59 15.15
C LYS A 8 -28.92 32.65 13.95
N ASN A 9 -28.17 33.03 12.92
CA ASN A 9 -28.04 32.22 11.69
C ASN A 9 -27.00 31.10 11.76
N SER A 10 -26.07 31.11 12.72
CA SER A 10 -25.03 30.07 12.83
C SER A 10 -25.48 28.82 13.59
N GLN A 11 -26.61 28.87 14.30
CA GLN A 11 -27.15 27.71 15.03
C GLN A 11 -28.15 26.87 14.22
N GLN A 12 -28.60 27.34 13.05
CA GLN A 12 -29.64 26.67 12.27
C GLN A 12 -29.10 25.64 11.26
N ASN A 13 -27.77 25.55 11.11
CA ASN A 13 -27.12 24.65 10.15
C ASN A 13 -26.64 23.31 10.76
N TRP A 14 -26.85 23.09 12.06
CA TRP A 14 -26.41 21.86 12.75
C TRP A 14 -27.41 20.70 12.64
N GLY A 15 -28.61 20.94 12.09
CA GLY A 15 -29.71 19.97 12.06
C GLY A 15 -29.82 19.11 10.79
N ASN A 16 -29.06 19.41 9.74
CA ASN A 16 -29.25 18.81 8.42
C ASN A 16 -27.94 18.24 7.84
N ILE A 17 -27.17 17.48 8.62
CA ILE A 17 -26.24 16.52 8.00
C ILE A 17 -27.12 15.39 7.48
N PRO A 18 -27.34 15.28 6.17
CA PRO A 18 -28.29 14.31 5.65
C PRO A 18 -27.75 12.92 6.00
N MET A 19 -28.56 12.07 6.65
CA MET A 19 -28.12 10.75 7.14
C MET A 19 -27.49 9.87 6.05
N ASN A 20 -27.82 10.15 4.78
CA ASN A 20 -27.20 9.55 3.61
C ASN A 20 -25.67 9.77 3.52
N SER A 21 -25.10 10.80 4.16
CA SER A 21 -23.65 11.05 4.20
C SER A 21 -22.94 10.10 5.16
N TYR A 22 -23.51 9.83 6.34
CA TYR A 22 -22.91 8.88 7.29
C TYR A 22 -22.88 7.46 6.75
N PHE A 23 -23.96 7.00 6.11
CA PHE A 23 -24.01 5.66 5.53
C PHE A 23 -23.03 5.48 4.36
N SER A 24 -22.86 6.51 3.51
CA SER A 24 -21.90 6.45 2.41
C SER A 24 -20.46 6.51 2.91
N GLU A 25 -20.15 7.38 3.88
CA GLU A 25 -18.84 7.45 4.53
C GLU A 25 -18.47 6.13 5.22
N ALA A 26 -19.40 5.54 5.97
CA ALA A 26 -19.21 4.23 6.60
C ALA A 26 -18.99 3.13 5.55
N GLY A 27 -19.77 3.13 4.47
CA GLY A 27 -19.60 2.19 3.36
C GLY A 27 -18.23 2.32 2.68
N LEU A 28 -17.77 3.55 2.43
CA LEU A 28 -16.45 3.84 1.85
C LEU A 28 -15.32 3.36 2.76
N PHE A 29 -15.43 3.61 4.07
CA PHE A 29 -14.47 3.13 5.06
C PHE A 29 -14.40 1.61 5.09
N LEU A 30 -15.54 0.92 5.10
CA LEU A 30 -15.60 -0.54 5.12
C LEU A 30 -14.97 -1.15 3.85
N ILE A 31 -15.25 -0.56 2.68
CA ILE A 31 -14.60 -0.95 1.42
C ILE A 31 -13.09 -0.78 1.53
N ASP A 32 -12.63 0.40 1.96
CA ASP A 32 -11.20 0.69 2.05
C ASP A 32 -10.48 -0.27 3.01
N VAL A 33 -10.97 -0.46 4.23
CA VAL A 33 -10.36 -1.36 5.22
C VAL A 33 -10.33 -2.80 4.73
N PHE A 34 -11.46 -3.31 4.22
CA PHE A 34 -11.55 -4.68 3.76
C PHE A 34 -10.59 -4.93 2.59
N PHE A 35 -10.70 -4.14 1.51
CA PHE A 35 -9.87 -4.37 0.33
C PHE A 35 -8.39 -4.05 0.59
N SER A 36 -8.06 -2.98 1.32
CA SER A 36 -6.66 -2.64 1.62
C SER A 36 -5.96 -3.75 2.39
N PHE A 37 -6.62 -4.36 3.38
CA PHE A 37 -6.07 -5.48 4.14
C PHE A 37 -5.79 -6.69 3.23
N PHE A 38 -6.78 -7.11 2.42
CA PHE A 38 -6.58 -8.26 1.53
C PHE A 38 -5.50 -8.00 0.47
N ILE A 39 -5.49 -6.81 -0.13
CA ILE A 39 -4.49 -6.43 -1.13
C ILE A 39 -3.09 -6.37 -0.49
N LEU A 40 -2.96 -5.84 0.73
CA LEU A 40 -1.70 -5.86 1.48
C LEU A 40 -1.20 -7.29 1.70
N MET A 41 -2.08 -8.21 2.12
CA MET A 41 -1.67 -9.61 2.34
C MET A 41 -1.17 -10.28 1.05
N VAL A 42 -1.84 -10.04 -0.08
CA VAL A 42 -1.37 -10.55 -1.39
C VAL A 42 -0.09 -9.85 -1.85
N MET A 43 0.08 -8.55 -1.57
CA MET A 43 1.31 -7.80 -1.87
C MET A 43 2.49 -8.34 -1.08
N LEU A 44 2.33 -8.57 0.23
CA LEU A 44 3.36 -9.17 1.06
C LEU A 44 3.74 -10.56 0.55
N ARG A 45 2.75 -11.40 0.20
CA ARG A 45 2.99 -12.72 -0.41
C ARG A 45 3.81 -12.61 -1.69
N PHE A 46 3.44 -11.68 -2.57
CA PHE A 46 4.15 -11.42 -3.82
C PHE A 46 5.61 -11.01 -3.56
N ILE A 47 5.84 -10.07 -2.65
CA ILE A 47 7.18 -9.60 -2.29
C ILE A 47 8.01 -10.73 -1.71
N LEU A 48 7.45 -11.52 -0.77
CA LEU A 48 8.12 -12.68 -0.17
C LEU A 48 8.58 -13.68 -1.25
N GLN A 49 7.73 -13.98 -2.24
CA GLN A 49 8.11 -14.85 -3.34
C GLN A 49 9.16 -14.20 -4.26
N TRP A 50 9.03 -12.91 -4.56
CA TRP A 50 9.97 -12.17 -5.40
C TRP A 50 11.38 -12.14 -4.82
N VAL A 51 11.52 -11.89 -3.51
CA VAL A 51 12.82 -11.89 -2.82
C VAL A 51 13.31 -13.30 -2.44
N ARG A 52 12.50 -14.33 -2.72
CA ARG A 52 12.74 -15.73 -2.30
C ARG A 52 12.97 -15.83 -0.79
N ALA A 53 12.10 -15.17 -0.02
CA ALA A 53 12.16 -15.17 1.42
C ALA A 53 12.01 -16.57 2.01
N ASP A 54 12.52 -16.77 3.23
CA ASP A 54 12.42 -18.03 3.94
C ASP A 54 10.95 -18.40 4.23
N PHE A 55 10.46 -19.42 3.52
CA PHE A 55 9.11 -19.95 3.68
C PHE A 55 8.94 -20.82 4.93
N TYR A 56 10.01 -21.18 5.63
CA TYR A 56 9.92 -21.83 6.94
C TYR A 56 9.57 -20.83 8.03
N ASN A 57 9.75 -19.53 7.81
CA ASN A 57 9.38 -18.50 8.78
C ASN A 57 7.87 -18.50 9.08
N PRO A 58 7.43 -18.48 10.36
CA PRO A 58 6.02 -18.55 10.73
C PRO A 58 5.15 -17.45 10.10
N ILE A 59 5.70 -16.25 9.90
CA ILE A 59 4.97 -15.12 9.30
C ILE A 59 4.78 -15.34 7.80
N SER A 60 5.82 -15.84 7.12
CA SER A 60 5.74 -16.22 5.71
C SER A 60 4.67 -17.30 5.51
N GLN A 61 4.67 -18.33 6.35
CA GLN A 61 3.64 -19.37 6.32
C GLN A 61 2.24 -18.82 6.58
N PHE A 62 2.08 -17.92 7.55
CA PHE A 62 0.80 -17.28 7.83
C PHE A 62 0.27 -16.52 6.61
N ILE A 63 1.09 -15.68 5.99
CA ILE A 63 0.73 -14.91 4.79
C ILE A 63 0.34 -15.85 3.64
N VAL A 64 1.15 -16.88 3.38
CA VAL A 64 0.88 -17.85 2.31
C VAL A 64 -0.41 -18.63 2.57
N LYS A 65 -0.63 -19.11 3.81
CA LYS A 65 -1.85 -19.83 4.21
C LYS A 65 -3.09 -18.96 4.08
N LEU A 66 -3.04 -17.70 4.51
CA LEU A 66 -4.19 -16.79 4.43
C LEU A 66 -4.56 -16.44 2.98
N THR A 67 -3.56 -16.23 2.13
CA THR A 67 -3.78 -15.80 0.75
C THR A 67 -4.08 -16.96 -0.22
N ASN A 68 -3.63 -18.18 0.09
CA ASN A 68 -3.77 -19.36 -0.79
C ASN A 68 -5.20 -19.68 -1.25
N PRO A 69 -6.23 -19.68 -0.38
CA PRO A 69 -7.60 -20.00 -0.81
C PRO A 69 -8.10 -19.10 -1.94
N VAL A 70 -7.78 -17.81 -1.87
CA VAL A 70 -8.19 -16.81 -2.87
C VAL A 70 -7.33 -16.87 -4.13
N LEU A 71 -6.04 -17.22 -4.03
CA LEU A 71 -5.17 -17.36 -5.20
C LEU A 71 -5.39 -18.65 -5.99
N LYS A 72 -5.86 -19.74 -5.35
CA LYS A 72 -5.96 -21.06 -5.99
C LYS A 72 -6.81 -21.05 -7.28
N PRO A 73 -7.96 -20.36 -7.35
CA PRO A 73 -8.71 -20.19 -8.59
C PRO A 73 -7.91 -19.46 -9.69
N PHE A 74 -7.21 -18.38 -9.32
CA PHE A 74 -6.44 -17.57 -10.27
C PHE A 74 -5.24 -18.34 -10.84
N ARG A 75 -4.57 -19.15 -10.01
CA ARG A 75 -3.44 -20.01 -10.42
C ARG A 75 -3.83 -21.11 -11.40
N ARG A 76 -5.12 -21.49 -11.48
CA ARG A 76 -5.60 -22.44 -12.49
C ARG A 76 -5.71 -21.79 -13.87
N LEU A 77 -5.97 -20.49 -13.92
CA LEU A 77 -6.15 -19.74 -15.16
C LEU A 77 -4.83 -19.15 -15.67
N ILE A 78 -3.95 -18.77 -14.76
CA ILE A 78 -2.71 -18.05 -15.07
C ILE A 78 -1.53 -18.86 -14.53
N PRO A 79 -0.77 -19.57 -15.38
CA PRO A 79 0.44 -20.25 -14.94
C PRO A 79 1.48 -19.22 -14.48
N GLY A 80 2.28 -19.58 -13.47
CA GLY A 80 3.41 -18.74 -13.05
C GLY A 80 4.44 -18.64 -14.17
N LEU A 81 4.97 -17.44 -14.41
CA LEU A 81 5.99 -17.18 -15.43
C LEU A 81 7.32 -16.84 -14.74
N ALA A 82 8.39 -17.58 -15.09
CA ALA A 82 9.77 -17.25 -14.72
C ALA A 82 10.05 -17.00 -13.22
N GLY A 83 9.35 -17.71 -12.32
CA GLY A 83 9.52 -17.57 -10.88
C GLY A 83 8.74 -16.40 -10.24
N ILE A 84 8.05 -15.57 -11.05
CA ILE A 84 7.16 -14.51 -10.59
C ILE A 84 5.74 -15.04 -10.44
N ASP A 85 5.08 -14.73 -9.32
CA ASP A 85 3.68 -15.10 -9.07
C ASP A 85 2.71 -14.19 -9.85
N MET A 86 2.55 -14.44 -11.14
CA MET A 86 1.61 -13.69 -12.00
C MET A 86 0.17 -13.74 -11.47
N ALA A 87 -0.23 -14.85 -10.84
CA ALA A 87 -1.55 -14.97 -10.24
C ALA A 87 -1.74 -13.98 -9.07
N SER A 88 -0.69 -13.73 -8.27
CA SER A 88 -0.72 -12.68 -7.24
C SER A 88 -0.91 -11.29 -7.84
N ILE A 89 -0.20 -10.96 -8.93
CA ILE A 89 -0.31 -9.65 -9.59
C ILE A 89 -1.73 -9.43 -10.11
N VAL A 90 -2.27 -10.41 -10.85
CA VAL A 90 -3.63 -10.32 -11.40
C VAL A 90 -4.66 -10.23 -10.29
N LEU A 91 -4.56 -11.06 -9.25
CA LEU A 91 -5.47 -11.00 -8.11
C LEU A 91 -5.44 -9.62 -7.43
N MET A 92 -4.24 -9.06 -7.16
CA MET A 92 -4.12 -7.73 -6.56
C MET A 92 -4.75 -6.65 -7.45
N LEU A 93 -4.50 -6.72 -8.76
CA LEU A 93 -5.07 -5.78 -9.72
C LEU A 93 -6.59 -5.88 -9.76
N THR A 94 -7.14 -7.09 -9.81
CA THR A 94 -8.60 -7.31 -9.77
C THR A 94 -9.20 -6.79 -8.47
N LEU A 95 -8.62 -7.10 -7.32
CA LEU A 95 -9.11 -6.62 -6.03
C LEU A 95 -9.07 -5.09 -5.95
N LYS A 96 -7.96 -4.47 -6.38
CA LYS A 96 -7.84 -3.00 -6.35
C LYS A 96 -8.80 -2.33 -7.33
N PHE A 97 -8.97 -2.91 -8.52
CA PHE A 97 -9.93 -2.44 -9.52
C PHE A 97 -11.36 -2.46 -8.99
N ILE A 98 -11.79 -3.57 -8.39
CA ILE A 98 -13.12 -3.68 -7.77
C ILE A 98 -13.26 -2.66 -6.63
N ALA A 99 -12.26 -2.52 -5.76
CA ALA A 99 -12.29 -1.56 -4.66
C ALA A 99 -12.53 -0.12 -5.17
N VAL A 100 -11.74 0.32 -6.16
CA VAL A 100 -11.86 1.67 -6.73
C VAL A 100 -13.19 1.83 -7.47
N LEU A 101 -13.66 0.81 -8.18
CA LEU A 101 -14.95 0.83 -8.86
C LEU A 101 -16.11 1.01 -7.88
N LEU A 102 -16.10 0.27 -6.76
CA LEU A 102 -17.11 0.38 -5.71
C LEU A 102 -17.06 1.77 -5.03
N THR A 103 -15.87 2.31 -4.80
CA THR A 103 -15.71 3.69 -4.29
C THR A 103 -16.34 4.71 -5.23
N PHE A 104 -16.06 4.64 -6.54
CA PHE A 104 -16.66 5.58 -7.50
C PHE A 104 -18.19 5.45 -7.55
N ALA A 105 -18.70 4.22 -7.56
CA ALA A 105 -20.13 3.96 -7.57
C ALA A 105 -20.83 4.53 -6.33
N LEU A 106 -20.24 4.35 -5.14
CA LEU A 106 -20.80 4.85 -3.88
C LEU A 106 -20.68 6.37 -3.75
N SER A 107 -19.65 6.98 -4.34
CA SER A 107 -19.47 8.44 -4.39
C SER A 107 -20.29 9.14 -5.49
N GLY A 108 -21.03 8.39 -6.32
CA GLY A 108 -21.80 8.95 -7.43
C GLY A 108 -20.94 9.57 -8.54
N LEU A 109 -19.67 9.17 -8.63
CA LEU A 109 -18.73 9.66 -9.66
C LEU A 109 -18.92 8.89 -10.98
N PRO A 110 -18.67 9.53 -12.13
CA PRO A 110 -18.78 8.86 -13.42
C PRO A 110 -17.77 7.71 -13.55
N LEU A 111 -18.25 6.56 -14.02
CA LEU A 111 -17.43 5.35 -14.18
C LEU A 111 -16.67 5.38 -15.50
N HIS A 112 -15.38 5.71 -15.42
CA HIS A 112 -14.44 5.60 -16.54
C HIS A 112 -13.45 4.46 -16.30
N ILE A 113 -13.62 3.35 -17.02
CA ILE A 113 -12.85 2.10 -16.83
C ILE A 113 -11.34 2.35 -16.88
N LEU A 114 -10.88 3.17 -17.82
CA LEU A 114 -9.46 3.47 -17.97
C LEU A 114 -8.90 4.26 -16.78
N ILE A 115 -9.67 5.23 -16.25
CA ILE A 115 -9.30 5.99 -15.05
C ILE A 115 -9.22 5.05 -13.85
N VAL A 116 -10.21 4.18 -13.65
CA VAL A 116 -10.22 3.17 -12.57
C VAL A 116 -9.01 2.25 -12.68
N LEU A 117 -8.64 1.82 -13.88
CA LEU A 117 -7.46 0.99 -14.10
C LEU A 117 -6.17 1.71 -13.73
N ILE A 118 -6.00 2.97 -14.18
CA ILE A 118 -4.83 3.80 -13.85
C ILE A 118 -4.74 3.99 -12.33
N LEU A 119 -5.84 4.36 -11.67
CA LEU A 119 -5.89 4.53 -10.21
C LEU A 119 -5.54 3.24 -9.46
N SER A 120 -5.95 2.09 -9.99
CA SER A 120 -5.67 0.79 -9.39
C SER A 120 -4.19 0.46 -9.46
N ILE A 121 -3.57 0.62 -10.63
CA ILE A 121 -2.13 0.39 -10.82
C ILE A 121 -1.33 1.36 -9.94
N THR A 122 -1.68 2.64 -9.96
CA THR A 122 -1.01 3.64 -9.11
C THR A 122 -1.16 3.31 -7.63
N GLY A 123 -2.34 2.86 -7.20
CA GLY A 123 -2.57 2.43 -5.82
C GLY A 123 -1.69 1.25 -5.40
N LEU A 124 -1.51 0.25 -6.28
CA LEU A 124 -0.62 -0.89 -6.02
C LEU A 124 0.85 -0.48 -5.97
N ILE A 125 1.28 0.43 -6.84
CA ILE A 125 2.65 0.98 -6.82
C ILE A 125 2.91 1.69 -5.49
N LYS A 126 1.99 2.58 -5.05
CA LYS A 126 2.12 3.26 -3.76
C LYS A 126 2.15 2.26 -2.60
N LEU A 127 1.29 1.24 -2.62
CA LEU A 127 1.27 0.21 -1.59
C LEU A 127 2.62 -0.52 -1.49
N ALA A 128 3.21 -0.93 -2.62
CA ALA A 128 4.53 -1.56 -2.63
C ALA A 128 5.61 -0.63 -2.03
N LEU A 129 5.62 0.65 -2.43
CA LEU A 129 6.56 1.64 -1.89
C LEU A 129 6.39 1.82 -0.38
N TYR A 130 5.15 1.93 0.12
CA TYR A 130 4.87 2.03 1.54
C TYR A 130 5.34 0.78 2.31
N VAL A 131 5.14 -0.43 1.76
CA VAL A 131 5.65 -1.66 2.39
C VAL A 131 7.16 -1.58 2.59
N PHE A 132 7.93 -1.14 1.58
CA PHE A 132 9.38 -0.99 1.73
C PHE A 132 9.76 0.11 2.71
N ILE A 133 9.10 1.27 2.68
CA ILE A 133 9.34 2.37 3.62
C ILE A 133 9.14 1.90 5.06
N PHE A 134 7.99 1.27 5.36
CA PHE A 134 7.71 0.77 6.70
C PHE A 134 8.70 -0.32 7.12
N ALA A 135 9.05 -1.25 6.23
CA ALA A 135 10.04 -2.29 6.51
C ALA A 135 11.42 -1.69 6.84
N ILE A 136 11.88 -0.68 6.09
CA ILE A 136 13.14 0.02 6.33
C ILE A 136 13.10 0.80 7.65
N ILE A 137 11.98 1.48 7.96
CA ILE A 137 11.83 2.19 9.24
C ILE A 137 11.90 1.19 10.41
N ILE A 138 11.17 0.07 10.34
CA ILE A 138 11.19 -0.95 11.39
C ILE A 138 12.63 -1.46 11.59
N MET A 139 13.35 -1.75 10.51
CA MET A 139 14.74 -2.20 10.59
C MET A 139 15.67 -1.14 11.19
N ALA A 140 15.55 0.12 10.75
CA ALA A 140 16.35 1.22 11.25
C ALA A 140 16.13 1.43 12.75
N VAL A 141 14.87 1.46 13.19
CA VAL A 141 14.50 1.57 14.60
C VAL A 141 15.03 0.38 15.41
N ALA A 142 14.88 -0.85 14.90
CA ALA A 142 15.41 -2.05 15.56
C ALA A 142 16.93 -2.00 15.72
N SER A 143 17.66 -1.48 14.72
CA SER A 143 19.12 -1.35 14.77
C SER A 143 19.61 -0.37 15.84
N TRP A 144 18.81 0.64 16.19
CA TRP A 144 19.14 1.61 17.24
C TRP A 144 18.75 1.12 18.63
N ILE A 145 17.57 0.51 18.77
CA ILE A 145 17.05 0.09 20.07
C ILE A 145 17.72 -1.18 20.58
N ALA A 146 17.97 -2.15 19.69
CA ALA A 146 18.52 -3.45 20.07
C ALA A 146 19.52 -3.96 19.01
N PRO A 147 20.73 -3.36 18.96
CA PRO A 147 21.79 -3.83 18.07
C PRO A 147 22.07 -5.33 18.28
N GLY A 148 21.99 -6.13 17.22
CA GLY A 148 22.25 -7.57 17.29
C GLY A 148 21.08 -8.43 17.79
N ALA A 149 19.87 -7.87 17.91
CA ALA A 149 18.68 -8.68 18.18
C ALA A 149 18.36 -9.61 16.99
N HIS A 150 18.17 -10.89 17.27
CA HIS A 150 17.79 -11.90 16.28
C HIS A 150 16.34 -12.30 16.54
N SER A 151 15.42 -11.92 15.65
CA SER A 151 14.03 -12.38 15.69
C SER A 151 13.56 -12.84 14.31
N PRO A 152 12.61 -13.79 14.22
CA PRO A 152 12.07 -14.23 12.94
C PRO A 152 11.47 -13.08 12.11
N VAL A 153 10.92 -12.06 12.76
CA VAL A 153 10.37 -10.86 12.10
C VAL A 153 11.48 -10.06 11.43
N LEU A 154 12.55 -9.74 12.18
CA LEU A 154 13.66 -8.94 11.68
C LEU A 154 14.37 -9.64 10.53
N GLY A 155 14.54 -10.96 10.60
CA GLY A 155 15.11 -11.75 9.51
C GLY A 155 14.29 -11.67 8.21
N LEU A 156 12.95 -11.68 8.28
CA LEU A 156 12.11 -11.49 7.09
C LEU A 156 12.16 -10.05 6.58
N ILE A 157 12.13 -9.07 7.47
CA ILE A 157 12.21 -7.66 7.07
C ILE A 157 13.53 -7.40 6.34
N ASP A 158 14.65 -7.94 6.83
CA ASP A 158 15.95 -7.85 6.17
C ASP A 158 15.90 -8.43 4.74
N GLN A 159 15.32 -9.61 4.58
CA GLN A 159 15.15 -10.25 3.26
C GLN A 159 14.27 -9.42 2.32
N ILE A 160 13.20 -8.82 2.83
CA ILE A 160 12.30 -7.95 2.07
C ILE A 160 13.05 -6.71 1.57
N ILE A 161 13.79 -6.02 2.45
CA ILE A 161 14.45 -4.75 2.09
C ILE A 161 15.79 -4.96 1.36
N ALA A 162 16.40 -6.14 1.45
CA ALA A 162 17.71 -6.46 0.89
C ALA A 162 17.90 -6.06 -0.59
N PRO A 163 16.94 -6.27 -1.51
CA PRO A 163 17.10 -5.85 -2.91
C PRO A 163 17.29 -4.33 -3.08
N LEU A 164 16.71 -3.52 -2.19
CA LEU A 164 16.84 -2.06 -2.19
C LEU A 164 18.05 -1.59 -1.38
N MET A 165 18.29 -2.23 -0.23
CA MET A 165 19.34 -1.83 0.71
C MET A 165 20.74 -2.22 0.24
N ARG A 166 20.94 -3.42 -0.31
CA ARG A 166 22.26 -3.92 -0.72
C ARG A 166 22.96 -3.02 -1.73
N PRO A 167 22.28 -2.50 -2.78
CA PRO A 167 22.90 -1.53 -3.69
C PRO A 167 23.36 -0.26 -2.96
N ILE A 168 22.55 0.29 -2.05
CA ILE A 168 22.84 1.55 -1.35
C ILE A 168 24.01 1.37 -0.37
N GLN A 169 24.02 0.28 0.39
CA GLN A 169 25.09 -0.07 1.33
C GLN A 169 26.45 -0.30 0.65
N ARG A 170 26.47 -0.58 -0.66
CA ARG A 170 27.75 -0.64 -1.41
C ARG A 170 28.38 0.75 -1.60
N TRP A 171 27.59 1.80 -1.62
CA TRP A 171 28.06 3.19 -1.78
C TRP A 171 28.28 3.87 -0.44
N ILE A 172 27.44 3.56 0.56
CA ILE A 172 27.47 4.21 1.87
C ILE A 172 28.00 3.21 2.89
N LYS A 173 29.28 3.37 3.24
CA LYS A 173 29.88 2.58 4.31
C LYS A 173 29.38 3.08 5.67
N PRO A 174 29.20 2.20 6.67
CA PRO A 174 28.84 2.62 8.03
C PRO A 174 29.85 3.63 8.59
N VAL A 175 29.35 4.72 9.18
CA VAL A 175 30.17 5.73 9.83
C VAL A 175 29.99 5.57 11.34
N SER A 176 31.09 5.40 12.07
CA SER A 176 31.07 5.22 13.53
C SER A 176 30.22 4.02 14.00
N GLY A 177 30.16 2.94 13.20
CA GLY A 177 29.37 1.74 13.51
C GLY A 177 27.86 1.88 13.30
N MET A 178 27.37 3.04 12.84
CA MET A 178 25.96 3.27 12.51
C MET A 178 25.74 3.22 10.99
N ASP A 179 24.73 2.47 10.55
CA ASP A 179 24.33 2.41 9.14
C ASP A 179 23.33 3.52 8.80
N PHE A 180 23.74 4.47 7.98
CA PHE A 180 22.89 5.57 7.47
C PHE A 180 22.24 5.23 6.12
N SER A 181 22.54 4.07 5.54
CA SER A 181 21.89 3.60 4.29
C SER A 181 20.36 3.61 4.36
N PRO A 182 19.71 3.27 5.50
CA PRO A 182 18.25 3.35 5.61
C PRO A 182 17.71 4.76 5.34
N LEU A 183 18.39 5.81 5.81
CA LEU A 183 17.95 7.19 5.62
C LEU A 183 17.95 7.57 4.14
N ILE A 184 19.00 7.19 3.41
CA ILE A 184 19.10 7.47 1.96
C ILE A 184 18.08 6.64 1.18
N ALA A 185 17.86 5.38 1.55
CA ALA A 185 16.81 4.56 0.96
C ALA A 185 15.43 5.20 1.15
N LEU A 186 15.13 5.68 2.35
CA LEU A 186 13.88 6.38 2.66
C LEU A 186 13.74 7.66 1.84
N LEU A 187 14.81 8.44 1.68
CA LEU A 187 14.78 9.66 0.86
C LEU A 187 14.40 9.33 -0.60
N ILE A 188 15.07 8.34 -1.19
CA ILE A 188 14.83 7.92 -2.59
C ILE A 188 13.38 7.42 -2.75
N LEU A 189 12.91 6.55 -1.85
CA LEU A 189 11.55 6.03 -1.90
C LEU A 189 10.50 7.13 -1.74
N ASN A 190 10.72 8.11 -0.85
CA ASN A 190 9.82 9.25 -0.69
C ASN A 190 9.78 10.14 -1.94
N LEU A 191 10.92 10.39 -2.58
CA LEU A 191 10.95 11.11 -3.86
C LEU A 191 10.14 10.38 -4.94
N ILE A 192 10.23 9.05 -4.99
CA ILE A 192 9.41 8.24 -5.92
C ILE A 192 7.93 8.37 -5.57
N ILE A 193 7.55 8.27 -4.29
CA ILE A 193 6.15 8.46 -3.86
C ILE A 193 5.61 9.84 -4.27
N ILE A 194 6.41 10.90 -4.13
CA ILE A 194 6.03 12.25 -4.55
C ILE A 194 5.85 12.32 -6.07
N ALA A 195 6.71 11.65 -6.85
CA ALA A 195 6.61 11.64 -8.31
C ALA A 195 5.36 10.91 -8.84
N VAL A 196 4.89 9.87 -8.13
CA VAL A 196 3.79 9.00 -8.61
C VAL A 196 2.49 9.77 -8.96
N PRO A 197 1.93 10.63 -8.09
CA PRO A 197 0.74 11.42 -8.44
C PRO A 197 0.96 12.37 -9.63
N HIS A 198 2.16 12.92 -9.79
CA HIS A 198 2.46 13.82 -10.91
C HIS A 198 2.43 13.05 -12.23
N LEU A 199 3.06 11.87 -12.27
CA LEU A 199 3.01 10.98 -13.43
C LEU A 199 1.59 10.52 -13.73
N GLN A 200 0.83 10.17 -12.68
CA GLN A 200 -0.58 9.78 -12.79
C GLN A 200 -1.42 10.91 -13.39
N ASN A 201 -1.30 12.13 -12.88
CA ASN A 201 -2.05 13.28 -13.37
C ASN A 201 -1.66 13.66 -14.80
N GLY A 202 -0.36 13.57 -15.13
CA GLY A 202 0.14 13.75 -16.49
C GLY A 202 -0.50 12.74 -17.45
N LEU A 203 -0.50 11.46 -17.09
CA LEU A 203 -1.15 10.40 -17.87
C LEU A 203 -2.66 10.64 -18.01
N LEU A 204 -3.35 11.02 -16.93
CA LEU A 204 -4.79 11.30 -16.95
C LEU A 204 -5.13 12.52 -17.81
N SER A 205 -4.23 13.49 -17.92
CA SER A 205 -4.44 14.69 -18.73
C SER A 205 -4.51 14.40 -20.22
N LEU A 206 -3.96 13.28 -20.68
CA LEU A 206 -4.07 12.81 -22.08
C LEU A 206 -5.48 12.36 -22.47
N PHE A 207 -6.38 12.22 -21.49
CA PHE A 207 -7.77 11.76 -21.70
C PHE A 207 -8.81 12.85 -21.41
N LYS A 208 -8.37 14.09 -21.19
CA LYS A 208 -9.24 15.27 -21.14
C LYS A 208 -9.45 15.81 -22.55
#